data_AF-A0A2M9Q854-F1
#
_entry.id   AF-A0A2M9Q854-F1
#
_cell.length_a   1.000
_cell.length_b   1.000
_cell.length_c   1.000
_cell.angle_alpha   90.00
_cell.angle_beta   90.00
_cell.angle_gamma   90.00
#
_symmetry.space_group_name_H-M   'P 1'
#
loop_
_entity.id
_entity.type
_entity.pdbx_description
1 polymer ?
#
loop_
_entity_poly.entity_id
_entity_poly.type
_entity_poly.pdbx_seq_one_letter_code
_entity_poly.pdbx_strand_id
1 'polypeptide(L)'
;DEIAAITAMKHAKGHVVTASIDSVDFLSAAHVGDILEIESIVSSTGRSSMEVYVRVVSRNIETREEKLTTESFVTMVAVDDDGKPKPVPAIYPETDAEKRLFETGPARREHRKQKRELPH
;
A
#
# COMPACT_ATOMS: atom_id res chain seq x y z
N ASP A 1 -3.75 -2.35 7.06
CA ASP A 1 -3.68 -0.93 7.43
C ASP A 1 -2.40 -0.62 8.20
N GLU A 2 -2.15 -1.26 9.35
CA GLU A 2 -0.98 -0.99 10.21
C GLU A 2 0.37 -0.94 9.47
N ILE A 3 0.72 -1.98 8.70
CA ILE A 3 1.99 -1.99 7.97
C ILE A 3 2.07 -0.88 6.91
N ALA A 4 0.95 -0.56 6.27
CA ALA A 4 0.89 0.50 5.27
C ALA A 4 1.12 1.87 5.94
N ALA A 5 0.53 2.09 7.11
CA ALA A 5 0.77 3.27 7.92
C ALA A 5 2.23 3.37 8.35
N ILE A 6 2.85 2.29 8.84
CA ILE A 6 4.27 2.26 9.23
C ILE A 6 5.18 2.63 8.05
N THR A 7 4.95 2.03 6.89
CA THR A 7 5.73 2.28 5.66
C THR A 7 5.56 3.73 5.20
N ALA A 8 4.34 4.26 5.20
CA ALA A 8 4.08 5.65 4.85
C ALA A 8 4.69 6.64 5.88
N MET A 9 4.63 6.35 7.18
CA MET A 9 5.28 7.18 8.21
C MET A 9 6.79 7.24 8.02
N LYS A 10 7.42 6.09 7.70
CA LYS A 10 8.86 6.02 7.39
C LYS A 10 9.21 6.90 6.20
N HIS A 11 8.43 6.82 5.12
CA HIS A 11 8.65 7.63 3.91
C HIS A 11 8.41 9.13 4.16
N ALA A 12 7.31 9.48 4.83
CA ALA A 12 6.91 10.85 5.08
C ALA A 12 7.66 11.53 6.24
N LYS A 13 8.45 10.78 7.01
CA LYS A 13 9.14 11.24 8.22
C LYS A 13 8.17 11.99 9.15
N GLY A 14 7.03 11.38 9.47
CA GLY A 14 6.05 11.96 10.39
C GLY A 14 4.66 11.35 10.25
N HIS A 15 3.66 12.06 10.78
CA HIS A 15 2.29 11.59 10.86
C HIS A 15 1.63 11.40 9.49
N VAL A 16 0.81 10.35 9.39
CA VAL A 16 0.03 10.00 8.21
C VAL A 16 -1.36 9.58 8.64
N VAL A 17 -2.32 9.73 7.74
CA VAL A 17 -3.70 9.24 7.90
C VAL A 17 -4.09 8.39 6.70
N THR A 18 -4.91 7.36 6.92
CA THR A 18 -5.45 6.52 5.85
C THR A 18 -6.56 7.29 5.13
N ALA A 19 -6.35 7.59 3.85
CA ALA A 19 -7.31 8.31 3.02
C ALA A 19 -8.26 7.37 2.27
N SER A 20 -7.77 6.23 1.80
CA SER A 20 -8.58 5.19 1.16
C SER A 20 -7.89 3.83 1.19
N ILE A 21 -8.69 2.78 1.17
CA ILE A 21 -8.26 1.44 0.75
C ILE A 21 -8.84 1.24 -0.64
N ASP A 22 -7.97 1.14 -1.65
CA ASP A 22 -8.39 1.17 -3.04
C ASP A 22 -8.89 -0.20 -3.49
N SER A 23 -8.11 -1.24 -3.20
CA SER A 23 -8.46 -2.64 -3.41
C SER A 23 -7.90 -3.53 -2.30
N VAL A 24 -8.56 -4.66 -2.09
CA VAL A 24 -8.07 -5.80 -1.30
C VAL A 24 -8.43 -7.05 -2.08
N ASP A 25 -7.41 -7.72 -2.60
CA ASP A 25 -7.57 -8.87 -3.48
C ASP A 25 -7.14 -10.13 -2.74
N PHE A 26 -8.11 -11.01 -2.46
CA PHE A 26 -7.87 -12.30 -1.77
C PHE A 26 -7.62 -13.39 -2.81
N LEU A 27 -6.36 -13.81 -2.95
CA LEU A 27 -5.89 -14.72 -4.00
C LEU A 27 -5.82 -16.17 -3.53
N SER A 28 -5.62 -16.40 -2.24
CA SER A 28 -5.67 -17.71 -1.62
C SER A 28 -6.05 -17.61 -0.14
N ALA A 29 -6.41 -18.74 0.48
CA ALA A 29 -6.72 -18.79 1.91
C ALA A 29 -5.44 -19.00 2.73
N ALA A 30 -5.35 -18.29 3.86
CA ALA A 30 -4.44 -18.63 4.94
C ALA A 30 -5.17 -19.53 5.95
N HIS A 31 -4.48 -20.52 6.50
CA HIS A 31 -5.03 -21.49 7.44
C HIS A 31 -4.48 -21.28 8.85
N VAL A 32 -5.18 -21.83 9.84
CA VAL A 32 -4.72 -21.84 11.22
C VAL A 32 -3.37 -22.56 11.29
N GLY A 33 -2.36 -21.89 11.87
CA GLY A 33 -1.00 -22.41 11.98
C GLY A 33 -0.04 -21.94 10.88
N ASP A 34 -0.53 -21.30 9.82
CA ASP A 34 0.35 -20.66 8.83
C ASP A 34 1.05 -19.42 9.43
N ILE A 35 2.29 -19.18 9.00
CA ILE A 35 3.00 -17.93 9.27
C ILE A 35 2.66 -16.94 8.17
N LEU A 36 2.25 -15.72 8.52
CA LEU A 36 2.03 -14.65 7.57
C LEU A 36 3.26 -13.76 7.48
N GLU A 37 3.81 -13.64 6.27
CA GLU A 37 4.81 -12.64 5.91
C GLU A 37 4.11 -11.49 5.20
N ILE A 38 4.20 -10.29 5.78
CA ILE A 38 3.56 -9.10 5.26
C ILE A 38 4.64 -8.10 4.88
N GLU A 39 4.64 -7.73 3.61
CA GLU A 39 5.57 -6.75 3.04
C GLU A 39 4.78 -5.54 2.53
N SER A 40 5.38 -4.37 2.60
CA SER A 40 4.77 -3.19 1.99
C SER A 40 5.82 -2.18 1.54
N ILE A 41 5.48 -1.46 0.47
CA ILE A 41 6.32 -0.42 -0.12
C ILE A 41 5.47 0.75 -0.59
N VAL A 42 6.05 1.95 -0.64
CA VAL A 42 5.41 3.08 -1.32
C VAL A 42 5.57 2.88 -2.83
N SER A 43 4.47 2.63 -3.52
CA SER A 43 4.43 2.35 -4.97
C SER A 43 4.26 3.60 -5.82
N SER A 44 3.73 4.69 -5.25
CA SER A 44 3.57 5.98 -5.93
C SER A 44 3.45 7.13 -4.94
N THR A 45 3.83 8.35 -5.36
CA THR A 45 3.70 9.56 -4.54
C THR A 45 3.01 10.69 -5.32
N GLY A 46 2.16 11.43 -4.64
CA GLY A 46 1.58 12.70 -5.10
C GLY A 46 2.25 13.88 -4.37
N ARG A 47 1.53 15.00 -4.20
CA ARG A 47 2.05 16.12 -3.41
C ARG A 47 2.22 15.74 -1.94
N SER A 48 1.14 15.26 -1.32
CA SER A 48 1.08 14.85 0.10
C SER A 48 0.59 13.41 0.29
N SER A 49 0.12 12.79 -0.79
CA SER A 49 -0.42 11.43 -0.79
C SER A 49 0.65 10.41 -1.18
N MET A 50 0.56 9.22 -0.62
CA MET A 50 1.38 8.06 -0.95
C MET A 50 0.44 6.90 -1.24
N GLU A 51 0.65 6.20 -2.35
CA GLU A 51 0.08 4.88 -2.54
C GLU A 51 1.05 3.85 -1.96
N VAL A 52 0.53 2.97 -1.13
CA VAL A 52 1.27 1.90 -0.48
C VAL A 52 0.72 0.57 -1.00
N TYR A 53 1.59 -0.22 -1.61
CA TYR A 53 1.30 -1.59 -1.98
C TYR A 53 1.62 -2.50 -0.80
N VAL A 54 0.71 -3.43 -0.49
CA VAL A 54 0.84 -4.43 0.57
C VAL A 54 0.71 -5.81 -0.05
N ARG A 55 1.64 -6.69 0.31
CA ARG A 55 1.69 -8.09 -0.13
C ARG A 55 1.72 -8.99 1.09
N VAL A 56 0.84 -9.99 1.12
CA VAL A 56 0.74 -10.98 2.20
C VAL A 56 0.98 -12.37 1.63
N VAL A 57 1.97 -13.07 2.17
CA VAL A 57 2.26 -14.47 1.86
C VAL A 57 1.99 -15.32 3.08
N SER A 58 1.26 -16.41 2.93
CA SER A 58 1.18 -17.46 3.94
C SER A 58 2.27 -18.51 3.68
N ARG A 59 2.95 -18.93 4.74
CA ARG A 59 3.90 -20.04 4.75
C ARG A 59 3.44 -21.12 5.71
N ASN A 60 3.22 -22.32 5.18
CA ASN A 60 2.93 -23.48 6.00
C ASN A 60 4.23 -24.03 6.63
N ILE A 61 4.24 -24.25 7.93
CA ILE A 61 5.45 -24.64 8.67
C ILE A 61 5.87 -26.08 8.36
N GLU A 62 4.90 -26.98 8.22
CA GLU A 62 5.12 -28.41 8.03
C GLU A 62 5.50 -28.71 6.58
N THR A 63 4.72 -28.21 5.62
CA THR A 63 4.92 -28.49 4.19
C THR A 63 5.92 -27.55 3.52
N ARG A 64 6.25 -26.41 4.16
CA ARG A 64 7.06 -25.32 3.60
C ARG A 64 6.46 -24.66 2.36
N GLU A 65 5.19 -24.92 2.08
CA GLU A 65 4.48 -24.30 0.96
C GLU A 65 4.26 -22.81 1.23
N GLU A 66 4.51 -21.97 0.21
CA GLU A 66 4.23 -20.54 0.23
C GLU A 66 3.12 -20.19 -0.75
N LYS A 67 2.18 -19.35 -0.30
CA LYS A 67 1.08 -18.88 -1.14
C LYS A 67 0.88 -17.38 -0.97
N LEU A 68 0.77 -16.68 -2.09
CA LEU A 68 0.31 -15.29 -2.09
C LEU A 68 -1.16 -15.28 -1.68
N THR A 69 -1.44 -14.70 -0.51
CA THR A 69 -2.78 -14.68 0.10
C THR A 69 -3.52 -13.41 -0.29
N THR A 70 -2.87 -12.26 -0.14
CA THR A 70 -3.53 -10.97 -0.29
C THR A 70 -2.61 -9.95 -0.92
N GLU A 71 -3.16 -9.18 -1.85
CA GLU A 71 -2.58 -7.94 -2.34
C GLU A 71 -3.52 -6.78 -2.04
N SER A 72 -2.97 -5.61 -1.74
CA SER A 72 -3.78 -4.43 -1.48
C SER A 72 -3.05 -3.15 -1.84
N PHE A 73 -3.80 -2.16 -2.32
CA PHE A 73 -3.33 -0.80 -2.48
C PHE A 73 -4.06 0.11 -1.48
N VAL A 74 -3.27 0.82 -0.66
CA VAL A 74 -3.76 1.74 0.37
C VAL A 74 -3.22 3.13 0.09
N THR A 75 -4.08 4.14 0.18
CA THR A 75 -3.65 5.53 0.07
C THR A 75 -3.49 6.16 1.43
N MET A 76 -2.28 6.63 1.70
CA MET A 76 -1.93 7.37 2.90
C MET A 76 -1.73 8.85 2.56
N VAL A 77 -2.05 9.76 3.48
CA VAL A 77 -1.76 11.19 3.33
C VAL A 77 -0.90 11.63 4.50
N ALA A 78 0.25 12.23 4.21
CA ALA A 78 1.10 12.83 5.23
C ALA A 78 0.47 14.13 5.74
N VAL A 79 0.50 14.34 7.06
CA VAL A 79 -0.03 15.52 7.72
C VAL A 79 1.01 16.16 8.64
N ASP A 80 0.88 17.47 8.85
CA ASP A 80 1.63 18.22 9.88
C ASP A 80 0.93 18.14 11.24
N ASP A 81 1.47 18.86 12.23
CA ASP A 81 0.96 18.87 13.61
C ASP A 81 -0.43 19.51 13.74
N ASP A 82 -0.83 20.34 12.77
CA ASP A 82 -2.18 20.92 12.66
C ASP A 82 -3.15 19.99 11.91
N GLY A 83 -2.69 18.80 11.48
CA GLY A 83 -3.47 17.87 10.67
C GLY A 83 -3.61 18.26 9.20
N LYS A 84 -2.85 19.25 8.70
CA LYS A 84 -2.93 19.70 7.30
C LYS A 84 -1.99 18.88 6.40
N PRO A 85 -2.36 18.65 5.12
CA PRO A 85 -1.54 17.83 4.22
C PRO A 85 -0.16 18.42 3.94
N LYS A 86 0.90 17.70 4.31
CA LYS A 86 2.30 18.11 4.10
C LYS A 86 2.94 17.43 2.88
N PRO A 87 3.89 18.07 2.18
CA PRO A 87 4.59 17.46 1.06
C PRO A 87 5.36 16.20 1.45
N VAL A 88 5.46 15.22 0.54
CA VAL A 88 6.27 14.00 0.71
C VAL A 88 7.37 13.90 -0.36
N PRO A 89 8.49 13.21 -0.07
CA PRO A 89 9.52 12.96 -1.08
C PRO A 89 8.98 12.13 -2.24
N ALA A 90 9.52 12.35 -3.45
CA ALA A 90 9.30 11.45 -4.57
C ALA A 90 9.97 10.08 -4.31
N ILE A 91 9.57 9.06 -5.07
CA ILE A 91 10.19 7.73 -5.05
C ILE A 91 10.81 7.42 -6.40
N TYR A 92 11.80 6.53 -6.39
CA TYR A 92 12.50 6.04 -7.57
C TYR A 92 12.50 4.51 -7.50
N PRO A 93 11.77 3.80 -8.37
CA PRO A 93 11.75 2.34 -8.35
C PRO A 93 13.08 1.79 -8.87
N GLU A 94 13.62 0.77 -8.19
CA GLU A 94 14.91 0.17 -8.52
C GLU A 94 14.72 -1.21 -9.17
N THR A 95 13.88 -2.05 -8.57
CA THR A 95 13.61 -3.40 -9.08
C THR A 95 12.55 -3.41 -10.16
N ASP A 96 12.51 -4.45 -10.99
CA ASP A 96 11.49 -4.55 -12.04
C ASP A 96 10.07 -4.69 -11.49
N ALA A 97 9.93 -5.29 -10.30
CA ALA A 97 8.64 -5.33 -9.60
C ALA A 97 8.19 -3.94 -9.16
N GLU A 98 9.08 -3.15 -8.57
CA GLU A 98 8.81 -1.76 -8.20
C GLU A 98 8.48 -0.90 -9.42
N LYS A 99 9.22 -1.05 -10.53
CA LYS A 99 8.97 -0.31 -11.77
C LYS A 99 7.57 -0.57 -12.30
N ARG A 100 7.15 -1.85 -12.34
CA ARG A 100 5.77 -2.21 -12.76
C ARG A 100 4.72 -1.57 -11.86
N LEU A 101 4.91 -1.60 -10.55
CA LEU A 101 4.00 -0.95 -9.61
C LEU A 101 3.96 0.56 -9.82
N PHE A 102 5.11 1.19 -10.02
CA PHE A 102 5.22 2.63 -10.25
C PHE A 102 4.55 3.07 -11.56
N GLU A 103 4.83 2.38 -12.67
CA GLU A 103 4.30 2.66 -14.00
C GLU A 103 2.78 2.50 -14.09
N THR A 104 2.22 1.57 -13.33
CA THR A 104 0.76 1.34 -13.26
C THR A 104 0.05 2.26 -12.25
N GLY A 105 0.80 2.97 -11.40
CA GLY A 105 0.30 3.89 -10.38
C GLY A 105 -0.61 5.02 -10.90
N PRO A 106 -0.28 5.69 -12.03
CA PRO A 106 -1.15 6.73 -12.60
C PRO A 106 -2.56 6.23 -12.91
N ALA A 107 -2.70 5.02 -13.45
CA ALA A 107 -4.01 4.43 -13.76
C ALA A 107 -4.83 4.16 -12.50
N ARG A 108 -4.22 3.58 -11.45
CA ARG A 108 -4.87 3.37 -10.14
C ARG A 108 -5.29 4.69 -9.50
N ARG A 109 -4.43 5.71 -9.55
CA ARG A 109 -4.74 7.05 -9.04
C ARG A 109 -5.94 7.67 -9.76
N GLU A 110 -6.02 7.51 -11.06
CA GLU A 110 -7.15 8.03 -11.84
C GLU A 110 -8.46 7.32 -11.48
N HIS A 111 -8.41 5.98 -11.39
CA HIS A 111 -9.55 5.19 -10.93
C HIS A 111 -10.05 5.62 -9.54
N ARG A 112 -9.13 5.88 -8.60
CA ARG A 112 -9.46 6.39 -7.26
C ARG A 112 -10.13 7.76 -7.29
N LYS A 113 -9.69 8.68 -8.17
CA LYS A 113 -10.34 9.99 -8.32
C LYS A 113 -11.77 9.84 -8.84
N GLN A 114 -11.95 9.05 -9.90
CA GLN A 114 -13.28 8.78 -10.48
C GLN A 114 -14.22 8.20 -9.44
N LYS A 115 -13.76 7.23 -8.64
CA LYS A 115 -14.54 6.64 -7.55
C LYS A 115 -14.96 7.67 -6.48
N ARG A 116 -14.13 8.69 -6.20
CA ARG A 116 -14.46 9.76 -5.26
C ARG A 116 -15.47 10.78 -5.80
N GLU A 117 -15.57 10.90 -7.12
CA GLU A 117 -16.52 11.80 -7.80
C GLU A 117 -17.90 11.16 -8.00
N LEU A 118 -18.04 9.86 -7.73
CA LEU A 118 -19.34 9.20 -7.75
C LEU A 118 -20.24 9.77 -6.65
N PRO A 119 -21.52 10.05 -6.95
CA PRO A 119 -22.49 10.45 -5.93
C PRO A 119 -22.68 9.31 -4.91
N HIS A 120 -22.66 9.66 -3.63
CA HIS A 120 -22.95 8.77 -2.51
C HIS A 120 -24.43 8.82 -2.14
#